data_AF-A0A2D9CLB2-F1
#
_entry.id   AF-A0A2D9CLB2-F1
#
_cell.length_a   1.000
_cell.length_b   1.000
_cell.length_c   1.000
_cell.angle_alpha   90.00
_cell.angle_beta   90.00
_cell.angle_gamma   90.00
#
_symmetry.space_group_name_H-M   'P 1'
#
loop_
_entity.id
_entity.type
_entity.pdbx_description
1 polymer ?
#
loop_
_entity_poly.entity_id
_entity_poly.type
_entity_poly.pdbx_seq_one_letter_code
_entity_poly.pdbx_strand_id
1 'polypeptide(L)' 'MTKITIDEKEFDTKDFTDAENEIVSILNLGQNSITLIDHMGQCVRAIQNMKTNELKDSLGIEDKAEDKK' A
#
# COMPACT_ATOMS: atom_id res chain seq x y z
N MET A 1 13.23 -21.82 -3.82
CA MET A 1 14.47 -21.03 -3.85
C MET A 1 14.03 -19.58 -3.92
N THR A 2 14.11 -18.87 -2.81
CA THR A 2 13.58 -17.51 -2.70
C THR A 2 14.74 -16.55 -2.84
N LYS A 3 14.63 -15.60 -3.76
CA LYS A 3 15.61 -14.53 -3.91
C LYS A 3 15.05 -13.26 -3.33
N ILE A 4 15.88 -12.52 -2.60
CA ILE A 4 15.52 -11.20 -2.05
C ILE A 4 16.47 -10.15 -2.59
N THR A 5 15.97 -8.95 -2.83
CA THR A 5 16.80 -7.81 -3.24
C THR A 5 16.91 -6.83 -2.09
N ILE A 6 18.13 -6.50 -1.67
CA ILE A 6 18.44 -5.49 -0.64
C ILE A 6 19.46 -4.53 -1.25
N ASP A 7 19.17 -3.22 -1.24
CA ASP A 7 20.04 -2.18 -1.79
C ASP A 7 20.59 -2.53 -3.19
N GLU A 8 19.67 -2.93 -4.10
CA GLU A 8 19.94 -3.30 -5.49
C GLU A 8 20.81 -4.56 -5.68
N LYS A 9 21.11 -5.30 -4.60
CA LYS A 9 21.81 -6.58 -4.65
C LYS A 9 20.84 -7.73 -4.44
N GLU A 10 20.94 -8.73 -5.29
CA GLU A 10 20.15 -9.96 -5.20
C GLU A 10 20.88 -10.99 -4.34
N PHE A 11 20.17 -11.55 -3.37
CA PHE A 11 20.66 -12.60 -2.48
C PHE A 11 19.76 -13.82 -2.58
N ASP A 12 20.36 -15.00 -2.47
CA ASP A 12 19.64 -16.26 -2.45
C ASP A 12 19.52 -16.77 -1.01
N THR A 13 18.30 -16.95 -0.51
CA THR A 13 18.07 -17.20 0.92
C THR A 13 18.55 -18.57 1.38
N LYS A 14 18.88 -19.49 0.46
CA LYS A 14 19.53 -20.78 0.82
C LYS A 14 20.99 -20.63 1.24
N ASP A 15 21.61 -19.48 0.95
CA ASP A 15 22.96 -19.17 1.41
C ASP A 15 22.96 -18.46 2.78
N PHE A 16 21.77 -18.21 3.34
CA PHE A 16 21.60 -17.52 4.62
C PHE A 16 21.73 -18.48 5.79
N THR A 17 22.27 -17.97 6.88
CA THR A 17 22.20 -18.60 8.21
C THR A 17 20.76 -18.65 8.74
N ASP A 18 20.54 -19.44 9.78
CA ASP A 18 19.22 -19.53 10.43
C ASP A 18 18.73 -18.17 10.94
N ALA A 19 19.63 -17.37 11.55
CA ALA A 19 19.30 -16.04 12.06
C ALA A 19 18.91 -15.07 10.92
N GLU A 20 19.60 -15.12 9.78
CA GLU A 20 19.26 -14.30 8.61
C GLU A 20 17.92 -14.73 8.00
N ASN A 21 17.61 -16.02 7.96
CA ASN A 21 16.32 -16.53 7.51
C ASN A 21 15.16 -16.14 8.45
N GLU A 22 15.41 -16.04 9.76
CA GLU A 22 14.44 -15.51 10.72
C GLU A 22 14.14 -14.03 10.44
N ILE A 23 15.18 -13.23 10.19
CA ILE A 23 15.01 -11.82 9.80
C ILE A 23 14.17 -11.70 8.52
N VAL A 24 14.46 -12.49 7.48
CA VAL A 24 13.66 -12.52 6.23
C VAL A 24 12.20 -12.87 6.51
N SER A 25 11.94 -13.81 7.41
CA SER A 25 10.58 -14.21 7.78
C SER A 25 9.81 -13.04 8.44
N ILE A 26 10.48 -12.30 9.33
CA ILE A 26 9.90 -11.10 9.96
C ILE A 26 9.66 -9.99 8.92
N LEU A 27 10.60 -9.76 8.00
CA LEU A 27 10.43 -8.77 6.94
C LEU A 27 9.24 -9.09 6.04
N ASN A 28 9.08 -10.36 5.65
CA ASN A 28 7.94 -10.81 4.85
C ASN A 28 6.61 -10.62 5.60
N LEU A 29 6.57 -10.96 6.89
CA LEU A 29 5.40 -10.72 7.73
C LEU A 29 5.05 -9.22 7.80
N GLY A 30 6.06 -8.36 8.00
CA GLY A 30 5.91 -6.91 8.01
C GLY A 30 5.35 -6.39 6.68
N GLN A 31 5.91 -6.83 5.55
CA GLN A 31 5.47 -6.40 4.22
C GLN A 31 4.02 -6.81 3.92
N ASN A 32 3.63 -8.04 4.30
CA ASN A 32 2.25 -8.50 4.17
C ASN A 32 1.30 -7.66 5.03
N SER A 33 1.72 -7.32 6.26
CA SER A 33 0.93 -6.48 7.16
C SER A 33 0.76 -5.06 6.63
N ILE A 34 1.82 -4.46 6.08
CA ILE A 34 1.77 -3.13 5.44
C ILE A 34 0.79 -3.16 4.27
N THR A 35 0.86 -4.18 3.42
CA THR A 35 -0.04 -4.34 2.26
C THR A 35 -1.51 -4.37 2.71
N LEU A 36 -1.81 -5.13 3.77
CA LEU A 36 -3.16 -5.21 4.32
C LEU A 36 -3.62 -3.86 4.89
N ILE A 37 -2.77 -3.17 5.64
CA ILE A 37 -3.07 -1.85 6.22
C ILE A 37 -3.31 -0.81 5.12
N ASP A 38 -2.49 -0.77 4.08
CA ASP A 38 -2.68 0.17 2.98
C ASP A 38 -4.00 -0.09 2.25
N HIS A 39 -4.34 -1.35 1.97
CA HIS A 39 -5.64 -1.70 1.39
C HIS A 39 -6.81 -1.23 2.27
N MET A 40 -6.75 -1.46 3.59
CA MET A 40 -7.75 -0.93 4.52
C MET A 40 -7.84 0.60 4.45
N GLY A 41 -6.70 1.29 4.39
CA GLY A 41 -6.63 2.74 4.21
C GLY A 41 -7.25 3.20 2.88
N GLN A 42 -7.03 2.47 1.78
CA GLN A 42 -7.67 2.72 0.49
C GLN A 42 -9.19 2.59 0.58
N CYS A 43 -9.72 1.55 1.23
CA CYS A 43 -11.17 1.39 1.43
C CYS A 43 -11.78 2.58 2.21
N VAL A 44 -11.14 2.99 3.31
CA VAL A 44 -11.62 4.13 4.12
C VAL A 44 -11.59 5.43 3.30
N ARG A 45 -10.51 5.68 2.56
CA ARG A 45 -10.40 6.85 1.66
C ARG A 45 -11.50 6.85 0.60
N ALA A 46 -11.79 5.69 -0.01
CA ALA A 46 -12.84 5.57 -1.02
C ALA A 46 -14.22 5.95 -0.45
N ILE A 47 -14.56 5.44 0.74
CA ILE A 47 -15.82 5.78 1.42
C ILE A 47 -15.87 7.27 1.78
N GLN A 48 -14.78 7.83 2.32
CA GLN A 48 -14.73 9.26 2.63
C GLN A 48 -14.94 10.13 1.39
N ASN A 49 -14.28 9.80 0.28
CA ASN A 49 -14.44 10.52 -0.98
C ASN A 49 -15.88 10.42 -1.49
N MET A 50 -16.46 9.23 -1.46
CA MET A 50 -17.87 9.02 -1.85
C MET A 50 -18.82 9.88 -1.01
N LYS A 51 -18.69 9.86 0.32
CA LYS A 51 -19.55 10.67 1.21
C LYS A 51 -19.30 12.16 1.10
N THR A 52 -18.07 12.57 0.83
CA THR A 52 -17.75 13.97 0.55
C THR A 52 -18.42 14.44 -0.73
N ASN A 53 -18.40 13.62 -1.79
CA ASN A 53 -19.06 13.94 -3.05
C ASN A 53 -20.58 13.99 -2.87
N GLU A 54 -21.19 13.00 -2.21
CA GLU A 54 -22.63 13.04 -1.87
C GLU A 54 -23.00 14.32 -1.11
N LEU A 55 -22.14 14.77 -0.18
CA LEU A 55 -22.35 16.01 0.57
C LEU A 55 -22.22 17.25 -0.32
N LYS A 56 -21.21 17.32 -1.19
CA LYS A 56 -21.05 18.41 -2.16
C LYS A 56 -22.28 18.54 -3.06
N ASP A 57 -22.76 17.42 -3.59
CA ASP A 57 -23.95 17.37 -4.45
C ASP A 57 -25.19 17.87 -3.70
N SER A 58 -25.38 17.42 -2.46
CA SER A 58 -26.48 17.87 -1.58
C SER A 58 -26.44 19.37 -1.28
N LEU A 59 -25.23 19.95 -1.19
CA LEU A 59 -25.02 21.38 -0.96
C LEU A 59 -25.04 22.22 -2.25
N GLY A 60 -25.19 21.60 -3.43
CA GLY A 60 -25.14 22.30 -4.72
C GLY A 60 -23.76 22.85 -5.07
N ILE A 61 -22.69 22.24 -4.54
CA ILE A 61 -21.31 22.62 -4.86
C ILE A 61 -20.93 21.89 -6.16
N GLU A 62 -21.14 22.55 -7.30
CA GLU A 62 -20.64 22.06 -8.58
C GLU A 62 -19.11 22.14 -8.60
N ASP A 63 -18.44 20.98 -8.75
CA ASP A 63 -17.04 20.93 -9.16
C ASP A 63 -16.99 21.50 -10.60
N LYS A 64 -16.81 22.81 -10.74
CA LYS A 64 -16.50 23.44 -12.01
C LYS A 64 -15.17 22.84 -12.48
N ALA A 65 -15.25 21.79 -13.30
CA ALA A 65 -14.12 21.35 -14.09
C ALA A 65 -13.69 22.56 -14.93
N GLU A 66 -12.57 23.17 -14.56
CA GLU A 66 -11.88 24.10 -15.45
C GLU A 66 -11.52 23.30 -16.71
N ASP A 67 -12.32 23.49 -17.76
CA ASP A 67 -11.98 23.12 -19.13
C ASP A 67 -10.62 23.76 -19.42
N LYS A 68 -9.55 22.95 -19.36
CA LYS A 68 -8.25 23.31 -19.90
C LYS A 68 -8.40 23.40 -21.41
N LYS A 69 -8.63 24.63 -21.88
CA LYS A 69 -8.56 25.02 -23.29
C LYS A 69 -7.12 25.26 -23.73
#